data_AF-X0UL59-F1
#
_entry.id   AF-X0UL59-F1
#
_cell.length_a   1.000
_cell.length_b   1.000
_cell.length_c   1.000
_cell.angle_alpha   90.00
_cell.angle_beta   90.00
_cell.angle_gamma   90.00
#
_symmetry.space_group_name_H-M   'P 1'
#
loop_
_entity.id
_entity.type
_entity.pdbx_description
1 polymer ?
#
loop_
_entity_poly.entity_id
_entity_poly.type
_entity_poly.pdbx_seq_one_letter_code
_entity_poly.pdbx_strand_id
1 'polypeptide(L)' 'MKKLEDSPIVFHSSMKVNEAAEIACSQPTLEEALAWMAVWESERVIKFVKANPGKQWDTCFRRCFEEVLSRFRK' A
#
# COMPACT_ATOMS: atom_id res chain seq x y z
N MET A 1 -12.37 24.96 -1.13
CA MET A 1 -11.78 23.91 -1.97
C MET A 1 -10.28 23.95 -1.80
N LYS A 2 -9.69 23.04 -1.02
CA LYS A 2 -8.24 22.96 -0.83
C LYS A 2 -7.68 22.02 -1.91
N LYS A 3 -6.75 22.53 -2.71
CA LYS A 3 -6.03 21.80 -3.76
C LYS A 3 -5.24 20.65 -3.12
N LEU A 4 -5.51 19.41 -3.54
CA LEU A 4 -4.59 18.27 -3.39
C LEU A 4 -3.57 18.37 -4.53
N GLU A 5 -2.59 19.26 -4.40
CA GLU A 5 -1.43 19.26 -5.30
C GLU A 5 -0.20 18.97 -4.42
N ASP A 6 0.49 17.89 -4.76
CA ASP A 6 1.89 17.58 -4.42
C ASP A 6 2.27 17.39 -2.95
N SER A 7 1.58 16.50 -2.23
CA SER A 7 2.28 15.82 -1.13
C SER A 7 3.13 14.69 -1.72
N PRO A 8 4.48 14.74 -1.62
CA PRO A 8 5.29 13.55 -1.87
C PRO A 8 4.73 12.46 -0.96
N ILE A 9 4.51 11.27 -1.50
CA ILE A 9 4.05 10.15 -0.68
C ILE A 9 5.19 9.83 0.28
N VAL A 10 5.15 10.41 1.49
CA VAL A 10 6.13 10.16 2.54
C VAL A 10 5.81 8.77 3.11
N PHE A 11 6.39 7.75 2.50
CA PHE A 11 6.18 6.35 2.87
C PHE A 11 6.93 6.01 4.16
N HIS A 12 6.19 5.97 5.26
CA HIS A 12 6.67 5.42 6.52
C HIS A 12 6.81 3.89 6.40
N SER A 13 8.03 3.38 6.60
CA SER A 13 8.30 1.93 6.69
C SER A 13 7.58 1.23 7.86
N SER A 14 6.91 2.00 8.73
CA SER A 14 6.10 1.55 9.86
C SER A 14 4.61 1.43 9.56
N MET A 15 4.16 1.78 8.34
CA MET A 15 2.74 1.78 7.99
C MET A 15 2.15 0.37 8.02
N LYS A 16 1.05 0.21 8.74
CA LYS A 16 0.37 -1.09 8.88
C LYS A 16 -0.51 -1.39 7.67
N VAL A 17 -0.81 -2.68 7.46
CA VAL A 17 -1.71 -3.17 6.40
C VAL A 17 -3.04 -2.40 6.35
N ASN A 18 -3.66 -2.16 7.51
CA ASN A 18 -4.96 -1.46 7.56
C ASN A 18 -4.85 0.01 7.14
N GLU A 19 -3.77 0.69 7.52
CA GLU A 19 -3.51 2.08 7.13
C GLU A 19 -3.21 2.17 5.62
N ALA A 20 -2.44 1.22 5.09
CA ALA A 20 -2.17 1.12 3.66
C ALA A 20 -3.47 0.88 2.86
N ALA A 21 -4.37 0.04 3.37
CA ALA A 21 -5.68 -0.18 2.77
C ALA A 21 -6.57 1.08 2.80
N GLU A 22 -6.50 1.90 3.85
CA GLU A 22 -7.23 3.18 3.93
C GLU A 22 -6.76 4.19 2.90
N ILE A 23 -5.44 4.32 2.72
CA ILE A 23 -4.86 5.22 1.72
C ILE A 23 -5.12 4.71 0.30
N ALA A 24 -5.06 3.40 0.08
CA ALA A 24 -5.46 2.82 -1.20
C ALA A 24 -6.94 3.11 -1.50
N CYS A 25 -7.83 2.99 -0.51
CA CYS A 25 -9.26 3.27 -0.70
C CYS A 25 -9.59 4.76 -0.86
N SER A 26 -8.64 5.67 -0.59
CA SER A 26 -8.83 7.10 -0.89
C SER A 26 -8.54 7.46 -2.35
N GLN A 27 -8.03 6.51 -3.14
CA GLN A 27 -7.83 6.71 -4.57
C GLN A 27 -9.17 6.82 -5.32
N PRO A 28 -9.26 7.61 -6.40
CA PRO A 28 -10.50 7.85 -7.12
C PRO A 28 -11.15 6.59 -7.72
N THR A 29 -10.35 5.62 -8.14
CA THR A 29 -10.81 4.38 -8.76
C THR A 29 -10.24 3.14 -8.08
N LEU A 30 -10.92 2.00 -8.27
CA LEU A 30 -10.42 0.72 -7.78
C LEU A 30 -9.08 0.35 -8.44
N GLU A 31 -8.90 0.67 -9.72
CA GLU A 31 -7.65 0.42 -10.43
C GLU A 31 -6.49 1.20 -9.79
N GLU A 32 -6.68 2.49 -9.51
CA GLU A 32 -5.69 3.31 -8.82
C GLU A 32 -5.43 2.84 -7.38
N ALA A 33 -6.47 2.41 -6.66
CA ALA A 33 -6.34 1.83 -5.33
C ALA A 33 -5.44 0.59 -5.34
N LEU A 34 -5.68 -0.33 -6.29
CA LEU A 34 -4.91 -1.55 -6.46
C LEU A 34 -3.47 -1.27 -6.91
N ALA A 35 -3.29 -0.32 -7.83
CA ALA A 35 -1.96 0.10 -8.29
C ALA A 35 -1.13 0.69 -7.15
N TRP A 36 -1.72 1.60 -6.36
CA TRP A 36 -1.06 2.19 -5.18
C TRP A 36 -0.62 1.10 -4.20
N MET A 37 -1.50 0.14 -3.93
CA MET A 37 -1.24 -0.99 -3.06
C MET A 37 -0.07 -1.87 -3.53
N ALA A 38 0.01 -2.13 -4.83
CA ALA A 38 1.08 -2.92 -5.44
C ALA A 38 2.44 -2.21 -5.33
N VAL A 39 2.47 -0.89 -5.52
CA VAL A 39 3.68 -0.07 -5.33
C VAL A 39 4.13 -0.12 -3.87
N TRP A 40 3.21 0.14 -2.93
CA TRP A 40 3.53 0.13 -1.49
C TRP A 40 4.12 -1.21 -1.05
N GLU A 41 3.50 -2.33 -1.44
CA GLU A 41 3.99 -3.65 -1.04
C GLU A 41 5.37 -3.95 -1.65
N SER A 42 5.58 -3.58 -2.91
CA SER A 42 6.87 -3.77 -3.60
C SER A 42 7.99 -3.01 -2.90
N GLU A 43 7.75 -1.76 -2.51
CA GLU A 43 8.73 -0.97 -1.75
C GLU A 43 9.02 -1.57 -0.37
N ARG A 44 7.99 -2.08 0.32
CA ARG A 44 8.12 -2.77 1.61
C ARG A 44 9.01 -4.01 1.48
N VAL A 45 8.78 -4.82 0.44
CA VAL A 45 9.59 -6.02 0.13
C VAL A 45 11.05 -5.63 -0.13
N ILE A 46 11.29 -4.64 -0.99
CA ILE A 46 12.66 -4.21 -1.36
C ILE A 46 13.44 -3.77 -0.13
N LYS A 47 12.81 -2.97 0.75
CA LYS A 47 13.44 -2.54 2.01
C LYS A 47 13.74 -3.72 2.93
N PHE A 48 12.80 -4.68 3.07
CA PHE A 48 13.01 -5.87 3.88
C PHE A 48 14.17 -6.73 3.38
N VAL A 49 14.20 -7.04 2.08
CA VAL A 49 15.24 -7.87 1.46
C VAL A 49 16.62 -7.21 1.56
N LYS A 50 16.70 -5.89 1.36
CA LYS A 50 17.96 -5.13 1.58
C LYS A 50 18.46 -5.22 3.02
N ALA A 51 17.55 -5.15 4.00
CA ALA A 51 17.90 -5.27 5.42
C ALA A 51 18.15 -6.71 5.87
N ASN A 52 17.61 -7.70 5.14
CA ASN A 52 17.66 -9.12 5.48
C ASN A 52 18.05 -9.98 4.26
N PRO A 53 19.28 -9.85 3.75
CA PRO A 53 19.73 -10.63 2.60
C PRO A 53 19.63 -12.13 2.88
N GLY A 54 19.07 -12.89 1.92
CA GLY A 54 18.92 -14.34 2.01
C GLY A 54 17.72 -14.85 2.83
N LYS A 55 16.93 -13.97 3.47
CA LYS A 55 15.68 -14.38 4.12
C LYS A 55 14.54 -14.43 3.10
N GLN A 56 13.70 -15.46 3.22
CA GLN A 56 12.44 -15.51 2.51
C GLN A 56 11.48 -14.46 3.08
N TRP A 57 10.56 -14.01 2.23
CA TRP A 57 9.58 -12.99 2.55
C TRP A 57 8.18 -13.46 2.19
N ASP A 58 7.27 -13.36 3.15
CA ASP A 58 5.85 -13.54 2.91
C ASP A 58 5.20 -12.19 2.56
N THR A 59 4.50 -12.17 1.42
CA THR A 59 3.79 -10.98 0.98
C THR A 59 2.53 -10.79 1.83
N CYS A 60 2.27 -9.56 2.27
CA CYS A 60 0.97 -9.21 2.83
C CYS A 60 0.00 -8.72 1.75
N PHE A 61 0.42 -8.76 0.48
CA PHE A 61 -0.36 -8.32 -0.68
C PHE A 61 -1.78 -8.90 -0.67
N ARG A 62 -1.92 -10.22 -0.48
CA ARG A 62 -3.23 -10.89 -0.48
C ARG A 62 -4.16 -10.31 0.57
N ARG A 63 -3.66 -10.08 1.79
CA ARG A 63 -4.43 -9.53 2.89
C ARG A 63 -4.80 -8.06 2.67
N CYS A 64 -3.86 -7.25 2.17
CA CYS A 64 -4.16 -5.87 1.77
C CYS A 64 -5.22 -5.83 0.66
N PHE A 65 -5.16 -6.76 -0.29
CA PHE A 65 -6.03 -6.81 -1.45
C PHE A 65 -7.47 -7.15 -1.05
N GLU A 66 -7.62 -8.16 -0.18
CA GLU A 66 -8.90 -8.51 0.44
C GLU A 66 -9.49 -7.32 1.22
N GLU A 67 -8.68 -6.59 1.99
CA GLU A 67 -9.11 -5.39 2.73
C GLU A 67 -9.59 -4.28 1.80
N VAL A 68 -8.82 -3.92 0.77
CA VAL A 68 -9.21 -2.88 -0.20
C VAL A 68 -10.50 -3.25 -0.91
N LEU A 69 -10.60 -4.48 -1.42
CA LEU A 69 -11.84 -4.94 -2.08
C LEU A 69 -13.05 -4.90 -1.15
N SER A 70 -12.88 -5.23 0.13
CA SER A 70 -13.98 -5.21 1.10
C SER A 70 -14.49 -3.79 1.39
N ARG A 71 -13.60 -2.79 1.32
CA ARG A 71 -13.90 -1.38 1.63
C ARG A 71 -14.39 -0.63 0.41
N PHE A 72 -13.85 -0.91 -0.78
CA PHE A 72 -14.24 -0.25 -2.03
C PHE A 72 -15.62 -0.70 -2.55
N ARG A 73 -16.12 -1.85 -2.11
CA ARG A 73 -17.46 -2.37 -2.49
C ARG A 73 -18.61 -1.83 -1.63
N LYS A 74 -18.35 -1.02 -0.61
CA LYS A 74 -19.36 -0.38 0.23
C LYS A 74 -19.60 1.05 -0.24
#